data_AF-A0A034VRV3-F1
#
_entry.id   AF-A0A034VRV3-F1
#
_cell.length_a   1.000
_cell.length_b   1.000
_cell.length_c   1.000
_cell.angle_alpha   90.00
_cell.angle_beta   90.00
_cell.angle_gamma   90.00
#
_symmetry.space_group_name_H-M   'P 1'
#
loop_
_entity.id
_entity.type
_entity.pdbx_description
1 polymer ?
#
loop_
_entity_poly.entity_id
_entity_poly.type
_entity_poly.pdbx_seq_one_letter_code
_entity_poly.pdbx_strand_id
1 'polypeptide(L)'
;MDVAVVIDTQITEYLEDRKCALEEMKQAIQAVGANFQRVLFDKLDFGETNMLETFYNADVAIIDLSILVQQRSLSYHLGVRESFGMKGNIIVYNDMQSKQTLCLKLSCANYQFLSYKRNEETSTCFLTNFNKELPADTKMPTLLSRLKRLLQDVEIQSKAHMREKFLSDLRSAREAYGANAPKLQKFLHDMRKRLDDVHVLSGEVVHSFMCSLRDVQDYDAMVRLVSDLRNIPNTRKYVETGNMSFLYAFALNRRNRKGDREKALASSLKALEKKENEFPDMLCLCGRIYKDIFVESDYEDKDSLKNAIKWYRQSFEVQPNEYAGINLATLLVIDGKEFSNTEELQNIGITLNNLIGKKGSLSSLTEYWDVATFFEISVLAEDYAKAIQAAECMFKLKPPNWYLKSTIGNISLIHRFRKKPEDHIYSIEEQIFQFWIDFFMVATNTEEITSVRMPILILEPQKIYMPSYVNINMDADEKSIQIINICLAHSKNACKKVHDFVFNASQI
;
A
#
# COMPACT_ATOMS: atom_id res chain seq x y z
N MET A 1 19.80 -21.20 6.21
CA MET A 1 19.20 -22.47 6.60
C MET A 1 20.30 -23.34 7.18
N ASP A 2 20.16 -23.75 8.43
CA ASP A 2 21.07 -24.67 9.11
C ASP A 2 20.52 -26.10 9.07
N VAL A 3 21.37 -27.06 8.69
CA VAL A 3 21.01 -28.48 8.60
C VAL A 3 21.91 -29.30 9.53
N ALA A 4 21.32 -29.84 10.58
CA ALA A 4 22.00 -30.75 11.51
C ALA A 4 21.94 -32.18 10.97
N VAL A 5 23.10 -32.85 10.87
CA VAL A 5 23.20 -34.23 10.39
C VAL A 5 23.80 -35.12 11.46
N VAL A 6 23.05 -36.17 11.84
CA VAL A 6 23.50 -37.21 12.78
C VAL A 6 23.65 -38.52 12.00
N ILE A 7 24.89 -38.92 11.75
CA ILE A 7 25.22 -40.21 11.14
C ILE A 7 26.53 -40.73 11.71
N ASP A 8 26.49 -41.98 12.17
CA ASP A 8 27.63 -42.63 12.76
C ASP A 8 28.57 -43.18 11.67
N THR A 9 29.85 -42.79 11.77
CA THR A 9 30.90 -43.30 10.89
C THR A 9 32.06 -43.90 11.69
N GLN A 10 31.77 -44.45 12.87
CA GLN A 10 32.74 -45.12 13.75
C GLN A 10 32.47 -46.63 13.82
N ILE A 11 31.20 -47.05 13.87
CA ILE A 11 30.85 -48.48 13.86
C ILE A 11 31.25 -49.11 12.53
N THR A 12 31.89 -50.29 12.56
CA THR A 12 32.52 -50.94 11.40
C THR A 12 31.52 -51.59 10.45
N GLU A 13 30.41 -52.11 10.96
CA GLU A 13 29.39 -52.80 10.16
C GLU A 13 28.74 -51.85 9.16
N TYR A 14 28.84 -52.11 7.85
CA TYR A 14 28.33 -51.24 6.76
C TYR A 14 28.86 -49.78 6.81
N LEU A 15 30.08 -49.59 7.31
CA LEU A 15 30.71 -48.28 7.48
C LEU A 15 30.84 -47.49 6.17
N GLU A 16 31.25 -48.15 5.09
CA GLU A 16 31.50 -47.48 3.81
C GLU A 16 30.20 -46.97 3.16
N ASP A 17 29.07 -47.62 3.43
CA ASP A 17 27.75 -47.18 2.99
C ASP A 17 27.34 -45.90 3.71
N ARG A 18 27.55 -45.82 5.03
CA ARG A 18 27.27 -44.62 5.82
C ARG A 18 28.19 -43.46 5.47
N LYS A 19 29.47 -43.71 5.18
CA LYS A 19 30.40 -42.68 4.67
C LYS A 19 29.94 -42.12 3.33
N CYS A 20 29.54 -42.99 2.40
CA CYS A 20 29.00 -42.62 1.11
C CYS A 20 27.73 -41.75 1.25
N ALA A 21 26.81 -42.16 2.11
CA ALA A 21 25.58 -41.41 2.37
C ALA A 21 25.84 -40.05 3.02
N LEU A 22 26.76 -39.97 4.00
CA LEU A 22 27.18 -38.70 4.62
C LEU A 22 27.72 -37.72 3.57
N GLU A 23 28.55 -38.19 2.64
CA GLU A 23 29.10 -37.33 1.60
C GLU A 23 28.00 -36.84 0.64
N GLU A 24 27.06 -37.71 0.24
CA GLU A 24 25.89 -37.29 -0.55
C GLU A 24 24.98 -36.29 0.19
N MET A 25 24.76 -36.46 1.50
CA MET A 25 24.02 -35.50 2.32
C MET A 25 24.71 -34.14 2.33
N LYS A 26 26.03 -34.13 2.56
CA LYS A 26 26.84 -32.92 2.56
C LYS A 26 26.79 -32.20 1.21
N GLN A 27 26.91 -32.95 0.11
CA GLN A 27 26.79 -32.41 -1.25
C GLN A 27 25.39 -31.84 -1.52
N ALA A 28 24.32 -32.53 -1.09
CA ALA A 28 22.96 -32.03 -1.24
C ALA A 28 22.72 -30.72 -0.48
N ILE A 29 23.24 -30.61 0.74
CA ILE A 29 23.15 -29.41 1.60
C ILE A 29 23.93 -28.24 0.98
N GLN A 30 25.16 -28.50 0.51
CA GLN A 30 25.97 -27.49 -0.19
C GLN A 30 25.33 -27.02 -1.50
N ALA A 31 24.68 -27.93 -2.25
CA ALA A 31 24.03 -27.61 -3.52
C ALA A 31 22.81 -26.69 -3.37
N VAL A 32 22.25 -26.55 -2.16
CA VAL A 32 21.19 -25.58 -1.83
C VAL A 32 21.70 -24.36 -1.06
N GLY A 33 23.03 -24.25 -0.84
CA GLY A 33 23.64 -23.16 -0.09
C GLY A 33 23.31 -23.16 1.40
N ALA A 34 22.92 -24.30 1.97
CA ALA A 34 22.63 -24.44 3.39
C ALA A 34 23.89 -24.76 4.18
N ASN A 35 23.87 -24.43 5.48
CA ASN A 35 24.98 -24.69 6.38
C ASN A 35 24.93 -26.14 6.89
N PHE A 36 26.00 -26.89 6.68
CA PHE A 36 26.12 -28.27 7.15
C PHE A 36 26.70 -28.30 8.56
N GLN A 37 25.95 -28.86 9.51
CA GLN A 37 26.38 -29.03 10.90
C GLN A 37 26.39 -30.51 11.26
N ARG A 38 27.59 -31.08 11.48
CA ARG A 38 27.72 -32.49 11.88
C ARG A 38 27.53 -32.63 13.39
N VAL A 39 26.57 -33.45 13.79
CA VAL A 39 26.30 -33.78 15.19
C VAL A 39 26.70 -35.23 15.45
N LEU A 40 27.63 -35.46 16.37
CA LEU A 40 28.07 -36.80 16.76
C LEU A 40 27.06 -37.42 17.74
N PHE A 41 26.69 -38.69 17.51
CA PHE A 41 25.71 -39.40 18.33
C PHE A 41 26.10 -39.42 19.81
N ASP A 42 27.32 -39.86 20.15
CA ASP A 42 27.76 -39.99 21.55
C ASP A 42 27.64 -38.68 22.35
N LYS A 43 27.93 -37.55 21.69
CA LYS A 43 27.84 -36.23 22.31
C LYS A 43 26.39 -35.76 22.46
N LEU A 44 25.54 -36.11 21.51
CA LEU A 44 24.11 -35.81 21.55
C LEU A 44 23.41 -36.64 22.64
N ASP A 45 23.72 -37.94 22.71
CA ASP A 45 23.18 -38.90 23.69
C ASP A 45 23.66 -38.58 25.11
N PHE A 46 24.90 -38.14 25.27
CA PHE A 46 25.43 -37.64 26.54
C PHE A 46 24.81 -36.29 26.97
N GLY A 47 24.15 -35.58 26.05
CA GLY A 47 23.52 -34.30 26.33
C GLY A 47 24.48 -33.10 26.38
N GLU A 48 25.55 -33.11 25.56
CA GLU A 48 26.45 -31.96 25.45
C GLU A 48 25.69 -30.72 24.94
N THR A 49 25.70 -29.63 25.72
CA THR A 49 24.84 -28.45 25.50
C THR A 49 24.96 -27.88 24.09
N ASN A 50 26.18 -27.68 23.58
CA ASN A 50 26.41 -27.14 22.23
C ASN A 50 25.81 -28.04 21.14
N MET A 51 25.83 -29.36 21.33
CA MET A 51 25.31 -30.33 20.35
C MET A 51 23.79 -30.39 20.41
N LEU A 52 23.21 -30.30 21.60
CA LEU A 52 21.76 -30.17 21.79
C LEU A 52 21.25 -28.86 21.17
N GLU A 53 21.93 -27.74 21.40
CA GLU A 53 21.57 -26.45 20.79
C GLU A 53 21.64 -26.50 19.27
N THR A 54 22.74 -27.05 18.72
CA THR A 54 22.90 -27.23 17.26
C THR A 54 21.77 -28.11 16.71
N PHE A 55 21.50 -29.25 17.34
CA PHE A 55 20.52 -30.20 16.86
C PHE A 55 19.08 -29.69 17.01
N TYR A 56 18.71 -29.05 18.12
CA TYR A 56 17.34 -28.59 18.36
C TYR A 56 16.98 -27.29 17.63
N ASN A 57 17.95 -26.42 17.37
CA ASN A 57 17.69 -25.14 16.69
C ASN A 57 17.84 -25.19 15.16
N ALA A 58 18.44 -26.25 14.60
CA ALA A 58 18.59 -26.37 13.15
C ALA A 58 17.24 -26.40 12.42
N ASP A 59 17.13 -25.72 11.27
CA ASP A 59 15.92 -25.68 10.43
C ASP A 59 15.52 -27.10 9.98
N VAL A 60 16.51 -27.92 9.63
CA VAL A 60 16.33 -29.33 9.23
C VAL A 60 17.27 -30.23 10.00
N ALA A 61 16.75 -31.34 10.52
CA ALA A 61 17.55 -32.43 11.09
C ALA A 61 17.50 -33.66 10.16
N ILE A 62 18.65 -34.19 9.79
CA ILE A 62 18.80 -35.45 9.06
C ILE A 62 19.43 -36.47 10.01
N ILE A 63 18.72 -37.55 10.34
CA ILE A 63 19.23 -38.58 11.24
C ILE A 63 19.30 -39.95 10.56
N ASP A 64 20.42 -40.64 10.74
CA ASP A 64 20.60 -42.03 10.30
C ASP A 64 20.14 -43.01 11.37
N LEU A 65 19.15 -43.84 11.03
CA LEU A 65 18.62 -44.88 11.92
C LEU A 65 19.16 -46.27 11.57
N SER A 66 20.25 -46.37 10.81
CA SER A 66 20.80 -47.65 10.35
C SER A 66 21.32 -48.52 11.51
N ILE A 67 21.72 -47.91 12.63
CA ILE A 67 22.27 -48.61 13.80
C ILE A 67 21.19 -48.81 14.86
N LEU A 68 20.82 -50.08 15.09
CA LEU A 68 19.72 -50.47 15.98
C LEU A 68 19.84 -49.90 17.41
N VAL A 69 21.05 -49.91 17.98
CA VAL A 69 21.28 -49.42 19.36
C VAL A 69 21.08 -47.91 19.51
N GLN A 70 21.21 -47.13 18.44
CA GLN A 70 21.05 -45.67 18.45
C GLN A 70 19.60 -45.23 18.22
N GLN A 71 18.74 -46.11 17.68
CA GLN A 71 17.41 -45.73 17.20
C GLN A 71 16.50 -45.12 18.28
N ARG A 72 16.52 -45.67 19.50
CA ARG A 72 15.64 -45.20 20.59
C ARG A 72 15.99 -43.78 21.04
N SER A 73 17.29 -43.51 21.23
CA SER A 73 17.78 -42.19 21.63
C SER A 73 17.53 -41.14 20.55
N LEU A 74 17.85 -41.46 19.29
CA LEU A 74 17.58 -40.55 18.17
C LEU A 74 16.08 -40.26 17.98
N SER A 75 15.22 -41.27 18.18
CA SER A 75 13.76 -41.08 18.14
C SER A 75 13.26 -40.17 19.27
N TYR A 76 13.86 -40.26 20.47
CA TYR A 76 13.56 -39.35 21.57
C TYR A 76 13.90 -37.90 21.19
N HIS A 77 15.09 -37.65 20.65
CA HIS A 77 15.50 -36.31 20.23
C HIS A 77 14.64 -35.73 19.10
N LEU A 78 14.16 -36.56 18.18
CA LEU A 78 13.15 -36.13 17.19
C LEU A 78 11.84 -35.69 17.84
N GLY A 79 11.33 -36.46 18.80
CA GLY A 79 10.11 -36.10 19.54
C GLY A 79 10.26 -34.77 20.30
N VAL A 80 11.44 -34.49 20.86
CA VAL A 80 11.74 -33.20 21.50
C VAL A 80 11.68 -32.06 20.46
N ARG A 81 12.32 -32.21 19.30
CA ARG A 81 12.23 -31.22 18.20
C ARG A 81 10.79 -30.94 17.77
N GLU A 82 9.97 -31.99 17.64
CA GLU A 82 8.55 -31.83 17.28
C GLU A 82 7.77 -31.07 18.34
N SER A 83 8.07 -31.28 19.64
CA SER A 83 7.45 -30.52 20.73
C SER A 83 7.73 -29.01 20.66
N PHE A 84 8.85 -28.62 20.03
CA PHE A 84 9.21 -27.22 19.76
C PHE A 84 8.60 -26.69 18.45
N GLY A 85 7.81 -27.51 17.74
CA GLY A 85 7.24 -27.15 16.45
C GLY A 85 8.21 -27.25 15.27
N MET A 86 9.40 -27.83 15.46
CA MET A 86 10.39 -28.01 14.40
C MET A 86 10.01 -29.23 13.53
N LYS A 87 9.40 -28.95 12.37
CA LYS A 87 8.84 -29.98 11.46
C LYS A 87 9.82 -30.54 10.43
N GLY A 88 10.97 -29.88 10.23
CA GLY A 88 11.99 -30.30 9.27
C GLY A 88 12.81 -31.49 9.78
N ASN A 89 12.24 -32.70 9.77
CA ASN A 89 12.93 -33.90 10.24
C ASN A 89 12.94 -34.97 9.13
N ILE A 90 14.14 -35.38 8.71
CA ILE A 90 14.38 -36.38 7.67
C ILE A 90 15.10 -37.56 8.30
N ILE A 91 14.58 -38.75 8.05
CA ILE A 91 15.17 -40.01 8.49
C ILE A 91 15.81 -40.68 7.28
N VAL A 92 17.08 -41.07 7.43
CA VAL A 92 17.80 -41.88 6.45
C VAL A 92 18.09 -43.26 7.05
N TYR A 93 18.09 -44.29 6.20
CA TYR A 93 18.29 -45.67 6.63
C TYR A 93 18.97 -46.50 5.53
N ASN A 94 20.03 -47.23 5.88
CA ASN A 94 20.69 -48.16 4.98
C ASN A 94 19.87 -49.45 4.84
N ASP A 95 19.39 -49.74 3.64
CA ASP A 95 18.52 -50.87 3.35
C ASP A 95 19.29 -52.19 3.27
N MET A 96 19.48 -52.80 4.43
CA MET A 96 20.13 -54.10 4.57
C MET A 96 19.16 -55.25 4.30
N GLN A 97 17.93 -55.12 4.81
CA GLN A 97 16.88 -56.11 4.70
C GLN A 97 15.53 -55.42 4.44
N SER A 98 14.93 -55.67 3.28
CA SER A 98 13.71 -54.97 2.86
C SER A 98 12.53 -55.09 3.82
N LYS A 99 12.42 -56.20 4.57
CA LYS A 99 11.39 -56.36 5.62
C LYS A 99 11.61 -55.40 6.80
N GLN A 100 12.84 -55.27 7.28
CA GLN A 100 13.18 -54.37 8.39
C GLN A 100 12.98 -52.91 7.98
N THR A 101 13.44 -52.57 6.76
CA THR A 101 13.25 -51.26 6.14
C THR A 101 11.77 -50.87 6.09
N LEU A 102 10.89 -51.80 5.69
CA LEU A 102 9.46 -51.56 5.64
C LEU A 102 8.85 -51.37 7.04
N CYS A 103 9.22 -52.19 8.02
CA CYS A 103 8.76 -52.06 9.40
C CYS A 103 9.16 -50.71 10.01
N LEU A 104 10.40 -50.27 9.78
CA LEU A 104 10.88 -48.97 10.27
C LEU A 104 10.16 -47.82 9.57
N LYS A 105 9.98 -47.89 8.24
CA LYS A 105 9.21 -46.90 7.47
C LYS A 105 7.80 -46.71 8.02
N LEU A 106 7.11 -47.80 8.37
CA LEU A 106 5.77 -47.76 8.95
C LEU A 106 5.77 -47.16 10.38
N SER A 107 6.80 -47.44 11.16
CA SER A 107 6.95 -46.91 12.53
C SER A 107 7.26 -45.41 12.54
N CYS A 108 7.88 -44.91 11.48
CA CYS A 108 8.28 -43.51 11.31
C CYS A 108 7.39 -42.73 10.32
N ALA A 109 6.11 -43.12 10.17
CA ALA A 109 5.21 -42.60 9.14
C ALA A 109 5.01 -41.07 9.17
N ASN A 110 5.26 -40.41 10.30
CA ASN A 110 5.16 -38.96 10.47
C ASN A 110 6.36 -38.19 9.92
N TYR A 111 7.46 -38.88 9.56
CA TYR A 111 8.71 -38.27 9.10
C TYR A 111 8.96 -38.54 7.61
N GLN A 112 9.78 -37.69 6.99
CA GLN A 112 10.31 -37.97 5.65
C GLN A 112 11.35 -39.10 5.74
N PHE A 113 10.94 -40.32 5.38
CA PHE A 113 11.79 -41.51 5.45
C PHE A 113 12.44 -41.81 4.10
N LEU A 114 13.78 -41.90 4.07
CA LEU A 114 14.59 -42.19 2.89
C LEU A 114 15.45 -43.42 3.15
N SER A 115 15.08 -44.57 2.59
CA SER A 115 15.97 -45.73 2.61
C SER A 115 16.88 -45.73 1.39
N TYR A 116 18.16 -46.02 1.60
CA TYR A 116 19.17 -46.00 0.56
C TYR A 116 19.98 -47.29 0.54
N LYS A 117 20.62 -47.57 -0.59
CA LYS A 117 21.62 -48.63 -0.72
C LYS A 117 22.79 -48.12 -1.56
N ARG A 118 24.01 -48.41 -1.12
CA ARG A 118 25.22 -48.02 -1.87
C ARG A 118 25.37 -48.90 -3.10
N ASN A 119 25.70 -48.27 -4.22
CA ASN A 119 26.25 -48.95 -5.38
C ASN A 119 27.77 -48.90 -5.31
N GLU A 120 28.40 -50.07 -5.30
CA GLU A 120 29.84 -50.22 -5.17
C GLU A 120 30.59 -49.68 -6.40
N GLU A 121 30.02 -49.80 -7.60
CA GLU A 121 30.67 -49.40 -8.86
C GLU A 121 30.73 -47.88 -9.02
N THR A 122 29.63 -47.20 -8.69
CA THR A 122 29.52 -45.74 -8.87
C THR A 122 29.81 -44.97 -7.59
N SER A 123 29.93 -45.65 -6.44
CA SER A 123 30.01 -45.02 -5.11
C SER A 123 28.92 -43.97 -4.88
N THR A 124 27.69 -44.31 -5.28
CA THR A 124 26.49 -43.49 -5.07
C THR A 124 25.42 -44.26 -4.29
N CYS A 125 24.59 -43.54 -3.55
CA CYS A 125 23.47 -44.08 -2.78
C CYS A 125 22.16 -43.94 -3.56
N PHE A 126 21.57 -45.05 -3.97
CA PHE A 126 20.25 -45.07 -4.63
C PHE A 126 19.15 -45.29 -3.61
N LEU A 127 17.98 -44.67 -3.83
CA LEU A 127 16.84 -44.86 -2.93
C LEU A 127 16.13 -46.19 -3.19
N THR A 128 15.85 -46.93 -2.12
CA THR A 128 15.18 -48.24 -2.22
C THR A 128 13.68 -48.18 -1.95
N ASN A 129 13.20 -47.10 -1.33
CA ASN A 129 11.78 -46.88 -1.01
C ASN A 129 11.03 -46.00 -2.02
N PHE A 130 11.54 -45.86 -3.24
CA PHE A 130 10.89 -45.10 -4.32
C PHE A 130 9.90 -45.99 -5.10
N ASN A 131 8.71 -45.47 -5.40
CA ASN A 131 7.66 -46.21 -6.10
C ASN A 131 8.13 -46.73 -7.46
N LYS A 132 7.86 -48.02 -7.74
CA LYS A 132 8.18 -48.72 -8.99
C LYS A 132 7.30 -48.34 -10.19
N GLU A 133 6.47 -47.30 -10.08
CA GLU A 133 5.58 -46.82 -11.16
C GLU A 133 6.25 -45.79 -12.09
N LEU A 134 7.58 -45.79 -12.17
CA LEU A 134 8.31 -44.94 -13.10
C LEU A 134 8.49 -45.69 -14.44
N PRO A 135 8.34 -45.01 -15.60
CA PRO A 135 8.62 -45.60 -16.90
C PRO A 135 10.02 -46.25 -16.92
N ALA A 136 10.16 -47.37 -17.62
CA ALA A 136 11.36 -48.23 -17.63
C ALA A 136 12.69 -47.49 -17.94
N ASP A 137 12.63 -46.30 -18.55
CA ASP A 137 13.78 -45.44 -18.87
C ASP A 137 14.17 -44.43 -17.76
N THR A 138 13.47 -44.42 -16.62
CA THR A 138 13.76 -43.42 -15.57
C THR A 138 14.87 -43.90 -14.65
N LYS A 139 16.03 -43.23 -14.68
CA LYS A 139 17.12 -43.46 -13.73
C LYS A 139 16.60 -43.40 -12.29
N MET A 140 16.92 -44.41 -11.48
CA MET A 140 16.55 -44.42 -10.07
C MET A 140 17.11 -43.17 -9.36
N PRO A 141 16.30 -42.46 -8.57
CA PRO A 141 16.74 -41.27 -7.86
C PRO A 141 17.78 -41.63 -6.80
N THR A 142 18.82 -40.81 -6.71
CA THR A 142 19.86 -40.91 -5.67
C THR A 142 19.42 -40.20 -4.39
N LEU A 143 20.02 -40.57 -3.27
CA LEU A 143 19.84 -39.91 -1.99
C LEU A 143 20.14 -38.40 -2.11
N LEU A 144 21.24 -38.04 -2.79
CA LEU A 144 21.60 -36.66 -3.12
C LEU A 144 20.46 -35.92 -3.84
N SER A 145 19.94 -36.47 -4.93
CA SER A 145 18.90 -35.81 -5.74
C SER A 145 17.62 -35.54 -4.95
N ARG A 146 17.23 -36.48 -4.09
CA ARG A 146 16.00 -36.39 -3.30
C ARG A 146 16.14 -35.45 -2.12
N LEU A 147 17.27 -35.53 -1.40
CA LEU A 147 17.59 -34.60 -0.32
C LEU A 147 17.66 -33.17 -0.83
N LYS A 148 18.32 -32.94 -1.97
CA LYS A 148 18.35 -31.61 -2.61
C LYS A 148 16.96 -31.05 -2.81
N ARG A 149 16.01 -31.84 -3.33
CA ARG A 149 14.62 -31.41 -3.55
C ARG A 149 13.90 -31.10 -2.25
N LEU A 150 14.00 -31.99 -1.25
CA LEU A 150 13.35 -31.78 0.06
C LEU A 150 13.87 -30.52 0.76
N LEU A 151 15.19 -30.30 0.72
CA LEU A 151 15.81 -29.12 1.31
C LEU A 151 15.40 -27.82 0.58
N GLN A 152 15.26 -27.86 -0.75
CA GLN A 152 14.72 -26.74 -1.53
C GLN A 152 13.28 -26.41 -1.14
N ASP A 153 12.42 -27.42 -0.94
CA ASP A 153 11.03 -27.22 -0.56
C ASP A 153 10.91 -26.54 0.81
N VAL A 154 11.71 -26.98 1.79
CA VAL A 154 11.76 -26.38 3.14
C VAL A 154 12.23 -24.92 3.07
N GLU A 155 13.27 -24.64 2.28
CA GLU A 155 13.78 -23.28 2.10
C GLU A 155 12.71 -22.36 1.49
N ILE A 156 11.94 -22.84 0.51
CA ILE A 156 10.83 -22.09 -0.11
C ILE A 156 9.74 -21.79 0.91
N GLN A 157 9.34 -22.78 1.72
CA GLN A 157 8.31 -22.61 2.74
C GLN A 157 8.73 -21.63 3.84
N SER A 158 9.97 -21.70 4.32
CA SER A 158 10.50 -20.76 5.32
C SER A 158 10.51 -19.32 4.80
N LYS A 159 10.96 -19.11 3.56
CA LYS A 159 10.91 -17.79 2.88
C LYS A 159 9.47 -17.28 2.75
N ALA A 160 8.52 -18.15 2.37
CA ALA A 160 7.11 -17.78 2.25
C ALA A 160 6.54 -17.35 3.61
N HIS A 161 6.82 -18.11 4.67
CA HIS A 161 6.35 -17.81 6.02
C HIS A 161 6.88 -16.47 6.53
N MET A 162 8.15 -16.14 6.30
CA MET A 162 8.71 -14.84 6.71
C MET A 162 8.02 -13.66 6.01
N ARG A 163 7.71 -13.78 4.72
CA ARG A 163 6.97 -12.77 3.95
C ARG A 163 5.55 -12.63 4.46
N GLU A 164 4.87 -13.74 4.67
CA GLU A 164 3.50 -13.76 5.20
C GLU A 164 3.42 -13.12 6.59
N LYS A 165 4.37 -13.44 7.47
CA LYS A 165 4.49 -12.83 8.79
C LYS A 165 4.69 -11.33 8.70
N PHE A 166 5.59 -10.85 7.83
CA PHE A 166 5.76 -9.41 7.59
C PHE A 166 4.45 -8.76 7.14
N LEU A 167 3.77 -9.32 6.13
CA LEU A 167 2.52 -8.77 5.62
C LEU A 167 1.39 -8.81 6.66
N SER A 168 1.33 -9.86 7.47
CA SER A 168 0.37 -9.99 8.57
C SER A 168 0.59 -8.91 9.63
N ASP A 169 1.83 -8.75 10.10
CA ASP A 169 2.17 -7.73 11.10
C ASP A 169 1.85 -6.33 10.57
N LEU A 170 2.08 -6.08 9.28
CA LEU A 170 1.78 -4.81 8.62
C LEU A 170 0.27 -4.53 8.58
N ARG A 171 -0.55 -5.54 8.23
CA ARG A 171 -2.01 -5.43 8.26
C ARG A 171 -2.52 -5.16 9.67
N SER A 172 -2.07 -5.95 10.65
CA SER A 172 -2.46 -5.77 12.05
C SER A 172 -2.09 -4.39 12.59
N ALA A 173 -0.93 -3.84 12.18
CA ALA A 173 -0.54 -2.48 12.56
C ALA A 173 -1.45 -1.40 11.95
N ARG A 174 -1.86 -1.55 10.68
CA ARG A 174 -2.80 -0.62 10.03
C ARG A 174 -4.17 -0.64 10.71
N GLU A 175 -4.66 -1.82 11.09
CA GLU A 175 -5.93 -1.98 11.81
C GLU A 175 -5.85 -1.39 13.22
N ALA A 176 -4.77 -1.67 13.96
CA ALA A 176 -4.63 -1.23 15.34
C ALA A 176 -4.34 0.28 15.47
N TYR A 177 -3.61 0.86 14.51
CA TYR A 177 -3.08 2.22 14.62
C TYR A 177 -3.52 3.17 13.50
N GLY A 178 -4.42 2.75 12.60
CA GLY A 178 -4.84 3.55 11.43
C GLY A 178 -5.41 4.94 11.79
N ALA A 179 -6.08 5.05 12.95
CA ALA A 179 -6.58 6.34 13.45
C ALA A 179 -5.51 7.22 14.11
N ASN A 180 -4.31 6.69 14.38
CA ASN A 180 -3.19 7.39 15.01
C ASN A 180 -1.94 7.32 14.11
N ALA A 181 -1.91 8.22 13.12
CA ALA A 181 -0.85 8.28 12.12
C ALA A 181 0.57 8.36 12.72
N PRO A 182 0.87 9.17 13.77
CA PRO A 182 2.20 9.19 14.38
C PRO A 182 2.64 7.84 14.96
N LYS A 183 1.72 7.11 15.60
CA LYS A 183 2.01 5.79 16.17
C LYS A 183 2.26 4.75 15.08
N LEU A 184 1.44 4.75 14.02
CA LEU A 184 1.62 3.88 12.87
C LEU A 184 2.94 4.18 12.14
N GLN A 185 3.27 5.46 11.93
CA GLN A 185 4.53 5.88 11.31
C GLN A 185 5.75 5.36 12.10
N LYS A 186 5.74 5.49 13.43
CA LYS A 186 6.81 4.94 14.27
C LYS A 186 6.96 3.43 14.09
N PHE A 187 5.86 2.69 14.10
CA PHE A 187 5.88 1.24 13.87
C PHE A 187 6.44 0.89 12.49
N LEU A 188 6.07 1.62 11.43
CA LEU A 188 6.61 1.41 10.08
C LEU A 188 8.12 1.65 10.02
N HIS A 189 8.64 2.68 10.70
CA HIS A 189 10.09 2.89 10.79
C HIS A 189 10.83 1.76 11.51
N ASP A 190 10.27 1.23 12.60
CA ASP A 190 10.85 0.08 13.30
C ASP A 190 10.81 -1.18 12.42
N MET A 191 9.70 -1.39 11.72
CA MET A 191 9.47 -2.52 10.83
C MET A 191 10.36 -2.49 9.58
N ARG A 192 10.81 -1.30 9.14
CA ARG A 192 11.69 -1.13 7.98
C ARG A 192 12.97 -1.98 8.08
N LYS A 193 13.53 -2.16 9.27
CA LYS A 193 14.75 -2.96 9.49
C LYS A 193 14.60 -4.41 9.04
N ARG A 194 13.37 -4.94 9.05
CA ARG A 194 13.08 -6.31 8.59
C ARG A 194 13.17 -6.45 7.06
N LEU A 195 13.15 -5.36 6.31
CA LEU A 195 13.34 -5.37 4.85
C LEU A 195 14.80 -5.57 4.43
N ASP A 196 15.74 -5.48 5.37
CA ASP A 196 17.16 -5.78 5.11
C ASP A 196 17.39 -7.29 4.94
N ASP A 197 16.42 -8.12 5.38
CA ASP A 197 16.43 -9.57 5.15
C ASP A 197 15.95 -9.92 3.73
N VAL A 198 16.83 -10.57 2.97
CA VAL A 198 16.57 -11.03 1.58
C VAL A 198 15.40 -12.01 1.48
N HIS A 199 15.10 -12.74 2.55
CA HIS A 199 13.99 -13.67 2.59
C HIS A 199 12.64 -12.96 2.74
N VAL A 200 12.62 -11.82 3.43
CA VAL A 200 11.44 -10.94 3.56
C VAL A 200 11.23 -10.11 2.30
N LEU A 201 12.31 -9.60 1.69
CA LEU A 201 12.22 -8.67 0.57
C LEU A 201 11.58 -9.30 -0.68
N SER A 202 10.40 -8.80 -1.05
CA SER A 202 9.65 -9.21 -2.24
C SER A 202 8.89 -8.02 -2.84
N GLY A 203 8.43 -8.13 -4.09
CA GLY A 203 7.66 -7.06 -4.74
C GLY A 203 6.36 -6.73 -4.01
N GLU A 204 5.65 -7.76 -3.52
CA GLU A 204 4.43 -7.59 -2.73
C GLU A 204 4.70 -6.90 -1.39
N VAL A 205 5.76 -7.31 -0.68
CA VAL A 205 6.17 -6.72 0.60
C VAL A 205 6.52 -5.24 0.42
N VAL A 206 7.33 -4.92 -0.59
CA VAL A 206 7.74 -3.53 -0.87
C VAL A 206 6.53 -2.68 -1.26
N HIS A 207 5.63 -3.20 -2.10
CA HIS A 207 4.43 -2.49 -2.50
C HIS A 207 3.49 -2.23 -1.31
N SER A 208 3.20 -3.25 -0.51
CA SER A 208 2.33 -3.12 0.68
C SER A 208 2.91 -2.14 1.70
N PHE A 209 4.24 -2.17 1.89
CA PHE A 209 4.93 -1.24 2.77
C PHE A 209 4.88 0.21 2.24
N MET A 210 5.08 0.43 0.94
CA MET A 210 4.92 1.75 0.30
C MET A 210 3.50 2.31 0.45
N CYS A 211 2.47 1.48 0.25
CA CYS A 211 1.09 1.88 0.48
C CYS A 211 0.86 2.30 1.94
N SER A 212 1.45 1.56 2.89
CA SER A 212 1.32 1.88 4.32
C SER A 212 2.01 3.20 4.68
N LEU A 213 3.18 3.50 4.11
CA LEU A 213 3.84 4.79 4.25
C LEU A 213 3.02 5.94 3.63
N ARG A 214 2.41 5.70 2.47
CA ARG A 214 1.52 6.67 1.81
C ARG A 214 0.31 7.01 2.67
N ASP A 215 -0.30 6.01 3.31
CA ASP A 215 -1.49 6.19 4.15
C ASP A 215 -1.20 7.10 5.36
N VAL A 216 0.03 7.08 5.89
CA VAL A 216 0.51 8.02 6.93
C VAL A 216 1.20 9.27 6.38
N GLN A 217 1.17 9.47 5.06
CA GLN A 217 1.78 10.60 4.34
C GLN A 217 3.29 10.77 4.57
N ASP A 218 4.01 9.69 4.87
CA ASP A 218 5.48 9.71 5.01
C ASP A 218 6.17 9.60 3.65
N TYR A 219 6.06 10.68 2.87
CA TYR A 219 6.61 10.75 1.52
C TYR A 219 8.14 10.70 1.51
N ASP A 220 8.80 11.14 2.58
CA ASP A 220 10.26 11.10 2.66
C ASP A 220 10.76 9.65 2.81
N ALA A 221 10.13 8.85 3.68
CA ALA A 221 10.46 7.43 3.81
C ALA A 221 10.19 6.65 2.52
N MET A 222 9.11 6.96 1.79
CA MET A 222 8.82 6.36 0.48
C MET A 222 9.94 6.64 -0.54
N VAL A 223 10.37 7.91 -0.65
CA VAL A 223 11.44 8.30 -1.57
C VAL A 223 12.77 7.64 -1.19
N ARG A 224 13.09 7.59 0.12
CA ARG A 224 14.29 6.90 0.62
C ARG A 224 14.28 5.40 0.31
N LEU A 225 13.17 4.70 0.59
CA LEU A 225 13.03 3.27 0.29
C LEU A 225 13.36 2.94 -1.18
N VAL A 226 12.79 3.70 -2.12
CA VAL A 226 13.06 3.49 -3.54
C VAL A 226 14.51 3.80 -3.89
N SER A 227 15.09 4.85 -3.29
CA SER A 227 16.51 5.19 -3.48
C SER A 227 17.43 4.07 -3.00
N ASP A 228 17.19 3.54 -1.80
CA ASP A 228 17.99 2.47 -1.20
C ASP A 228 17.93 1.20 -2.06
N LEU A 229 16.72 0.78 -2.45
CA LEU A 229 16.51 -0.40 -3.28
C LEU A 229 17.05 -0.26 -4.71
N ARG A 230 17.29 0.95 -5.23
CA ARG A 230 17.95 1.15 -6.54
C ARG A 230 19.47 0.99 -6.46
N ASN A 231 20.05 1.23 -5.28
CA ASN A 231 21.49 1.18 -5.03
C ASN A 231 21.99 -0.22 -4.63
N ILE A 232 21.09 -1.13 -4.27
CA ILE A 232 21.43 -2.52 -3.94
C ILE A 232 21.35 -3.40 -5.22
N PRO A 233 22.31 -4.32 -5.45
CA PRO A 233 22.23 -5.28 -6.55
C PRO A 233 20.99 -6.17 -6.47
N ASN A 234 20.40 -6.51 -7.61
CA ASN A 234 19.25 -7.44 -7.73
C ASN A 234 17.92 -6.99 -7.09
N THR A 235 17.83 -5.78 -6.50
CA THR A 235 16.60 -5.24 -5.89
C THR A 235 15.85 -4.24 -6.78
N ARG A 236 16.48 -3.74 -7.85
CA ARG A 236 15.86 -2.79 -8.81
C ARG A 236 14.53 -3.27 -9.39
N LYS A 237 14.42 -4.58 -9.64
CA LYS A 237 13.20 -5.24 -10.12
C LYS A 237 11.96 -4.98 -9.25
N TYR A 238 12.14 -4.67 -7.96
CA TYR A 238 11.03 -4.39 -7.05
C TYR A 238 10.53 -2.95 -7.12
N VAL A 239 11.30 -2.03 -7.73
CA VAL A 239 10.99 -0.58 -7.74
C VAL A 239 10.90 0.01 -9.15
N GLU A 240 11.19 -0.78 -10.18
CA GLU A 240 11.09 -0.40 -11.59
C GLU A 240 9.79 -0.88 -12.28
N THR A 241 8.85 -1.43 -11.50
CA THR A 241 7.50 -1.74 -12.01
C THR A 241 6.68 -0.46 -12.18
N GLY A 242 5.64 -0.49 -13.03
CA GLY A 242 4.76 0.66 -13.28
C GLY A 242 4.14 1.23 -12.00
N ASN A 243 3.52 0.38 -11.20
CA ASN A 243 2.87 0.78 -9.94
C ASN A 243 3.87 1.37 -8.92
N MET A 244 5.08 0.83 -8.85
CA MET A 244 6.11 1.36 -7.94
C MET A 244 6.68 2.69 -8.44
N SER A 245 6.82 2.84 -9.76
CA SER A 245 7.17 4.12 -10.37
C SER A 245 6.12 5.19 -10.10
N PHE A 246 4.83 4.82 -10.14
CA PHE A 246 3.72 5.69 -9.75
C PHE A 246 3.83 6.12 -8.29
N LEU A 247 3.96 5.17 -7.34
CA LEU A 247 4.06 5.49 -5.90
C LEU A 247 5.27 6.36 -5.58
N TYR A 248 6.40 6.11 -6.26
CA TYR A 248 7.62 6.92 -6.12
C TYR A 248 7.43 8.35 -6.62
N ALA A 249 6.91 8.51 -7.84
CA ALA A 249 6.65 9.83 -8.42
C ALA A 249 5.57 10.59 -7.63
N PHE A 250 4.54 9.90 -7.14
CA PHE A 250 3.53 10.46 -6.24
C PHE A 250 4.17 11.00 -4.95
N ALA A 251 5.05 10.24 -4.31
CA ALA A 251 5.73 10.67 -3.09
C ALA A 251 6.63 11.88 -3.34
N LEU A 252 7.41 11.90 -4.43
CA LEU A 252 8.20 13.07 -4.82
C LEU A 252 7.32 14.31 -5.00
N ASN A 253 6.24 14.17 -5.77
CA ASN A 253 5.30 15.24 -6.06
C ASN A 253 4.72 15.86 -4.78
N ARG A 254 4.37 15.02 -3.80
CA ARG A 254 3.80 15.47 -2.51
C ARG A 254 4.84 16.01 -1.54
N ARG A 255 6.07 15.49 -1.57
CA ARG A 255 7.18 15.95 -0.73
C ARG A 255 7.68 17.34 -1.14
N ASN A 256 7.63 17.64 -2.44
CA ASN A 256 7.87 18.96 -3.03
C ASN A 256 9.16 19.67 -2.56
N ARG A 257 10.26 18.93 -2.39
CA ARG A 257 11.57 19.57 -2.22
C ARG A 257 12.10 20.04 -3.57
N LYS A 258 13.10 20.93 -3.56
CA LYS A 258 13.77 21.39 -4.78
C LYS A 258 14.24 20.20 -5.63
N GLY A 259 13.79 20.12 -6.88
CA GLY A 259 14.09 19.03 -7.82
C GLY A 259 13.14 17.83 -7.77
N ASP A 260 12.19 17.77 -6.82
CA ASP A 260 11.30 16.61 -6.69
C ASP A 260 10.26 16.55 -7.82
N ARG A 261 9.72 17.70 -8.27
CA ARG A 261 8.72 17.75 -9.36
C ARG A 261 9.31 17.28 -10.68
N GLU A 262 10.50 17.75 -11.01
CA GLU A 262 11.24 17.37 -12.21
C GLU A 262 11.58 15.88 -12.18
N LYS A 263 12.00 15.37 -11.02
CA LYS A 263 12.30 13.94 -10.83
C LYS A 263 11.03 13.08 -10.89
N ALA A 264 9.91 13.56 -10.37
CA ALA A 264 8.61 12.89 -10.45
C ALA A 264 8.18 12.76 -11.91
N LEU A 265 8.19 13.87 -12.66
CA LEU A 265 7.88 13.88 -14.10
C LEU A 265 8.79 12.94 -14.88
N ALA A 266 10.11 13.05 -14.71
CA ALA A 266 11.07 12.20 -15.41
C ALA A 266 10.82 10.71 -15.11
N SER A 267 10.49 10.36 -13.86
CA SER A 267 10.18 8.98 -13.49
C SER A 267 8.87 8.49 -14.09
N SER A 268 7.82 9.31 -14.11
CA SER A 268 6.52 8.94 -14.66
C SER A 268 6.56 8.83 -16.18
N LEU A 269 7.17 9.80 -16.88
CA LEU A 269 7.32 9.78 -18.33
C LEU A 269 8.15 8.58 -18.80
N LYS A 270 9.24 8.26 -18.09
CA LYS A 270 10.03 7.06 -18.37
C LYS A 270 9.22 5.77 -18.17
N ALA A 271 8.37 5.71 -17.14
CA ALA A 271 7.51 4.55 -16.94
C ALA A 271 6.51 4.39 -18.10
N LEU A 272 5.97 5.49 -18.61
CA LEU A 272 5.02 5.53 -19.74
C LEU A 272 5.64 5.17 -21.10
N GLU A 273 6.98 5.05 -21.23
CA GLU A 273 7.60 4.48 -22.42
C GLU A 273 7.16 3.02 -22.67
N LYS A 274 6.68 2.33 -21.62
CA LYS A 274 6.09 0.99 -21.72
C LYS A 274 4.57 1.10 -21.73
N LYS A 275 3.93 0.57 -22.78
CA LYS A 275 2.47 0.60 -22.96
C LYS A 275 1.69 -0.04 -21.80
N GLU A 276 2.25 -1.05 -21.14
CA GLU A 276 1.65 -1.69 -19.95
C GLU A 276 1.48 -0.74 -18.74
N ASN A 277 2.20 0.39 -18.72
CA ASN A 277 2.15 1.38 -17.66
C ASN A 277 1.21 2.55 -17.97
N GLU A 278 0.51 2.54 -19.11
CA GLU A 278 -0.49 3.55 -19.51
C GLU A 278 -1.84 3.33 -18.80
N PHE A 279 -1.82 3.07 -17.50
CA PHE A 279 -3.04 2.96 -16.69
C PHE A 279 -3.48 4.35 -16.17
N PRO A 280 -4.78 4.55 -15.89
CA PRO A 280 -5.35 5.86 -15.54
C PRO A 280 -4.60 6.60 -14.43
N ASP A 281 -4.22 5.91 -13.35
CA ASP A 281 -3.53 6.54 -12.21
C ASP A 281 -2.18 7.15 -12.60
N MET A 282 -1.39 6.50 -13.46
CA MET A 282 -0.10 7.02 -13.93
C MET A 282 -0.29 8.26 -14.82
N LEU A 283 -1.27 8.22 -15.72
CA LEU A 283 -1.60 9.34 -16.62
C LEU A 283 -2.10 10.55 -15.81
N CYS A 284 -3.02 10.30 -14.88
CA CYS A 284 -3.52 11.28 -13.93
C CYS A 284 -2.42 11.88 -13.05
N LEU A 285 -1.42 11.09 -12.63
CA LEU A 285 -0.27 11.59 -11.88
C LEU A 285 0.55 12.57 -12.72
N CYS A 286 0.81 12.27 -14.00
CA CYS A 286 1.47 13.21 -14.90
C CYS A 286 0.69 14.52 -14.99
N GLY A 287 -0.62 14.43 -15.23
CA GLY A 287 -1.51 15.59 -15.24
C GLY A 287 -1.45 16.39 -13.93
N ARG A 288 -1.42 15.68 -12.79
CA ARG A 288 -1.33 16.30 -11.46
C ARG A 288 -0.02 17.04 -11.24
N ILE A 289 1.12 16.45 -11.63
CA ILE A 289 2.42 17.10 -11.46
C ILE A 289 2.48 18.39 -12.28
N TYR A 290 2.08 18.36 -13.54
CA TYR A 290 2.02 19.55 -14.40
C TYR A 290 1.05 20.62 -13.87
N LYS A 291 -0.13 20.20 -13.39
CA LYS A 291 -1.09 21.12 -12.77
C LYS A 291 -0.47 21.82 -11.57
N ASP A 292 0.23 21.09 -10.71
CA ASP A 292 0.85 21.67 -9.53
C ASP A 292 2.00 22.63 -9.93
N ILE A 293 2.81 22.31 -10.94
CA ILE A 293 3.84 23.23 -11.48
C ILE A 293 3.20 24.52 -12.00
N PHE A 294 2.10 24.41 -12.75
CA PHE A 294 1.34 25.57 -13.22
C PHE A 294 0.84 26.45 -12.06
N VAL A 295 0.27 25.84 -11.02
CA VAL A 295 -0.20 26.58 -9.83
C VAL A 295 0.96 27.24 -9.08
N GLU A 296 2.09 26.54 -8.93
CA GLU A 296 3.28 27.05 -8.24
C GLU A 296 3.98 28.18 -9.02
N SER A 297 3.82 28.22 -10.34
CA SER A 297 4.29 29.32 -11.20
C SER A 297 3.43 30.60 -11.16
N ASP A 298 2.54 30.73 -10.17
CA ASP A 298 1.46 31.74 -10.14
C ASP A 298 0.72 31.82 -11.49
N TYR A 299 0.46 30.64 -12.07
CA TYR A 299 -0.32 30.45 -13.29
C TYR A 299 0.30 31.03 -14.58
N GLU A 300 1.60 31.29 -14.57
CA GLU A 300 2.35 31.80 -15.72
C GLU A 300 2.76 30.69 -16.70
N ASP A 301 3.07 29.48 -16.21
CA ASP A 301 3.53 28.37 -17.06
C ASP A 301 2.40 27.71 -17.87
N LYS A 302 2.09 28.31 -19.02
CA LYS A 302 1.05 27.81 -19.93
C LYS A 302 1.41 26.49 -20.60
N ASP A 303 2.68 26.12 -20.67
CA ASP A 303 3.08 24.83 -21.25
C ASP A 303 2.77 23.70 -20.27
N SER A 304 2.99 23.91 -18.96
CA SER A 304 2.52 23.01 -17.92
C SER A 304 1.00 22.87 -17.92
N LEU A 305 0.24 23.96 -18.11
CA LEU A 305 -1.22 23.88 -18.25
C LEU A 305 -1.63 22.97 -19.43
N LYS A 306 -1.07 23.18 -20.62
CA LYS A 306 -1.36 22.35 -21.80
C LYS A 306 -1.00 20.89 -21.59
N ASN A 307 0.15 20.61 -20.96
CA ASN A 307 0.55 19.25 -20.65
C ASN A 307 -0.39 18.60 -19.61
N ALA A 308 -0.82 19.35 -18.59
CA ALA A 308 -1.79 18.85 -17.62
C ALA A 308 -3.10 18.42 -18.31
N ILE A 309 -3.63 19.28 -19.18
CA ILE A 309 -4.83 18.99 -19.99
C ILE A 309 -4.62 17.74 -20.84
N LYS A 310 -3.48 17.65 -21.56
CA LYS A 310 -3.15 16.49 -22.39
C LYS A 310 -3.20 15.19 -21.59
N TRP A 311 -2.55 15.13 -20.44
CA TRP A 311 -2.46 13.90 -19.63
C TRP A 311 -3.79 13.52 -18.99
N TYR A 312 -4.55 14.49 -18.48
CA TYR A 312 -5.89 14.20 -17.96
C TYR A 312 -6.87 13.77 -19.06
N ARG A 313 -6.78 14.37 -20.27
CA ARG A 313 -7.53 13.93 -21.44
C ARG A 313 -7.23 12.48 -21.80
N GLN A 314 -5.94 12.14 -21.94
CA GLN A 314 -5.53 10.77 -22.23
C GLN A 314 -5.99 9.79 -21.14
N SER A 315 -5.92 10.16 -19.87
CA SER A 315 -6.44 9.32 -18.78
C SER A 315 -7.96 9.11 -18.88
N PHE A 316 -8.70 10.15 -19.26
CA PHE A 316 -10.15 10.10 -19.37
C PHE A 316 -10.60 9.27 -20.58
N GLU A 317 -9.85 9.32 -21.69
CA GLU A 317 -10.06 8.47 -22.87
C GLU A 317 -9.81 6.99 -22.57
N VAL A 318 -8.78 6.67 -21.78
CA VAL A 318 -8.48 5.28 -21.38
C VAL A 318 -9.57 4.72 -20.47
N GLN A 319 -9.96 5.47 -19.45
CA GLN A 319 -11.03 5.07 -18.54
C GLN A 319 -11.73 6.31 -17.96
N PRO A 320 -12.95 6.63 -18.42
CA PRO A 320 -13.73 7.71 -17.85
C PRO A 320 -13.98 7.48 -16.36
N ASN A 321 -13.52 8.42 -15.54
CA ASN A 321 -13.71 8.41 -14.09
C ASN A 321 -13.80 9.85 -13.57
N GLU A 322 -14.31 9.98 -12.35
CA GLU A 322 -14.62 11.27 -11.72
C GLU A 322 -13.37 12.12 -11.52
N TYR A 323 -12.29 11.51 -11.01
CA TYR A 323 -11.05 12.21 -10.72
C TYR A 323 -10.40 12.80 -11.98
N ALA A 324 -10.29 12.02 -13.06
CA ALA A 324 -9.74 12.49 -14.33
C ALA A 324 -10.64 13.54 -14.97
N GLY A 325 -11.97 13.29 -15.01
CA GLY A 325 -12.93 14.17 -15.68
C GLY A 325 -13.05 15.54 -15.03
N ILE A 326 -13.10 15.61 -13.69
CA ILE A 326 -13.17 16.89 -12.96
C ILE A 326 -11.91 17.71 -13.18
N ASN A 327 -10.73 17.10 -13.07
CA ASN A 327 -9.48 17.83 -13.27
C ASN A 327 -9.34 18.30 -14.72
N LEU A 328 -9.73 17.46 -15.69
CA LEU A 328 -9.75 17.85 -17.10
C LEU A 328 -10.70 19.04 -17.34
N ALA A 329 -11.95 18.94 -16.88
CA ALA A 329 -12.93 19.99 -17.03
C ALA A 329 -12.48 21.31 -16.38
N THR A 330 -11.92 21.23 -15.17
CA THR A 330 -11.35 22.37 -14.46
C THR A 330 -10.24 23.04 -15.26
N LEU A 331 -9.31 22.26 -15.80
CA LEU A 331 -8.18 22.79 -16.58
C LEU A 331 -8.62 23.36 -17.93
N LEU A 332 -9.65 22.80 -18.57
CA LEU A 332 -10.24 23.37 -19.79
C LEU A 332 -10.86 24.75 -19.50
N VAL A 333 -11.55 24.91 -18.37
CA VAL A 333 -12.06 26.24 -17.97
C VAL A 333 -10.92 27.23 -17.71
N ILE A 334 -9.84 26.78 -17.08
CA ILE A 334 -8.63 27.61 -16.87
C ILE A 334 -7.98 28.02 -18.21
N ASP A 335 -8.03 27.16 -19.23
CA ASP A 335 -7.60 27.44 -20.61
C ASP A 335 -8.59 28.33 -21.40
N GLY A 336 -9.64 28.83 -20.74
CA GLY A 336 -10.61 29.76 -21.32
C GLY A 336 -11.75 29.08 -22.08
N LYS A 337 -11.99 27.79 -21.87
CA LYS A 337 -13.18 27.10 -22.41
C LYS A 337 -14.41 27.39 -21.54
N GLU A 338 -15.56 27.53 -22.18
CA GLU A 338 -16.82 27.71 -21.48
C GLU A 338 -17.72 26.49 -21.67
N PHE A 339 -18.47 26.15 -20.62
CA PHE A 339 -19.36 24.98 -20.63
C PHE A 339 -20.47 25.13 -21.69
N SER A 340 -20.92 26.35 -21.97
CA SER A 340 -21.98 26.65 -22.94
C SER A 340 -21.57 26.43 -24.40
N ASN A 341 -20.29 26.56 -24.74
CA ASN A 341 -19.81 26.60 -26.13
C ASN A 341 -18.75 25.54 -26.49
N THR A 342 -18.29 24.74 -25.52
CA THR A 342 -17.24 23.74 -25.75
C THR A 342 -17.81 22.33 -25.66
N GLU A 343 -17.92 21.65 -26.81
CA GLU A 343 -18.47 20.28 -26.93
C GLU A 343 -17.72 19.28 -26.04
N GLU A 344 -16.39 19.33 -26.01
CA GLU A 344 -15.57 18.46 -25.15
C GLU A 344 -15.98 18.60 -23.67
N LEU A 345 -16.14 19.83 -23.19
CA LEU A 345 -16.48 20.13 -21.80
C LEU A 345 -17.92 19.68 -21.46
N GLN A 346 -18.85 19.81 -22.41
CA GLN A 346 -20.21 19.30 -22.29
C GLN A 346 -20.24 17.77 -22.21
N ASN A 347 -19.48 17.09 -23.08
CA ASN A 347 -19.37 15.63 -23.09
C ASN A 347 -18.77 15.09 -21.78
N ILE A 348 -17.74 15.76 -21.24
CA ILE A 348 -17.19 15.46 -19.92
C ILE A 348 -18.27 15.65 -18.84
N GLY A 349 -19.00 16.77 -18.88
CA GLY A 349 -20.10 17.05 -17.94
C GLY A 349 -21.21 15.99 -17.98
N ILE A 350 -21.64 15.54 -19.15
CA ILE A 350 -22.63 14.47 -19.31
C ILE A 350 -22.10 13.16 -18.71
N THR A 351 -20.84 12.82 -19.02
CA THR A 351 -20.20 11.60 -18.53
C THR A 351 -20.12 11.59 -17.01
N LEU A 352 -19.67 12.70 -16.41
CA LEU A 352 -19.57 12.87 -14.98
C LEU A 352 -20.94 12.81 -14.29
N ASN A 353 -21.97 13.47 -14.85
CA ASN A 353 -23.33 13.37 -14.35
C ASN A 353 -23.87 11.94 -14.40
N ASN A 354 -23.55 11.17 -15.45
CA ASN A 354 -23.94 9.77 -15.55
C ASN A 354 -23.22 8.88 -14.52
N LEU A 355 -21.93 9.14 -14.25
CA LEU A 355 -21.15 8.42 -13.24
C LEU A 355 -21.72 8.64 -11.84
N ILE A 356 -21.95 9.90 -11.46
CA ILE A 356 -22.52 10.25 -10.15
C ILE A 356 -23.99 9.83 -10.05
N GLY A 357 -24.78 9.96 -11.12
CA GLY A 357 -26.18 9.55 -11.14
C GLY A 357 -26.38 8.06 -10.85
N LYS A 358 -25.41 7.20 -11.21
CA LYS A 358 -25.43 5.77 -10.85
C LYS A 358 -25.23 5.52 -9.36
N LYS A 359 -24.64 6.46 -8.63
CA LYS A 359 -24.42 6.38 -7.17
C LYS A 359 -25.63 6.87 -6.36
N GLY A 360 -26.62 7.47 -7.03
CA GLY A 360 -27.89 7.88 -6.44
C GLY A 360 -28.05 9.39 -6.34
N SER A 361 -29.07 9.82 -5.59
CA SER A 361 -29.35 11.23 -5.34
C SER A 361 -28.36 11.86 -4.37
N LEU A 362 -28.18 13.18 -4.43
CA LEU A 362 -27.27 13.91 -3.53
C LEU A 362 -27.53 13.61 -2.04
N SER A 363 -28.80 13.48 -1.65
CA SER A 363 -29.20 13.20 -0.25
C SER A 363 -28.88 11.77 0.22
N SER A 364 -28.64 10.83 -0.71
CA SER A 364 -28.26 9.45 -0.41
C SER A 364 -26.74 9.23 -0.42
N LEU A 365 -25.96 10.19 -0.92
CA LEU A 365 -24.50 10.08 -0.96
C LEU A 365 -23.91 10.24 0.45
N THR A 366 -23.08 9.28 0.85
CA THR A 366 -22.40 9.27 2.16
C THR A 366 -20.88 9.43 2.04
N GLU A 367 -20.32 9.14 0.86
CA GLU A 367 -18.91 9.32 0.56
C GLU A 367 -18.60 10.76 0.15
N TYR A 368 -17.62 11.38 0.80
CA TYR A 368 -17.25 12.78 0.55
C TYR A 368 -16.92 13.06 -0.92
N TRP A 369 -16.14 12.18 -1.55
CA TRP A 369 -15.65 12.40 -2.91
C TRP A 369 -16.77 12.39 -3.95
N ASP A 370 -17.85 11.66 -3.69
CA ASP A 370 -19.04 11.66 -4.55
C ASP A 370 -19.76 13.00 -4.47
N VAL A 371 -19.94 13.51 -3.23
CA VAL A 371 -20.55 14.83 -3.00
C VAL A 371 -19.68 15.96 -3.55
N ALA A 372 -18.36 15.88 -3.37
CA ALA A 372 -17.40 16.85 -3.89
C ALA A 372 -17.41 16.88 -5.42
N THR A 373 -17.48 15.72 -6.07
CA THR A 373 -17.61 15.63 -7.53
C THR A 373 -18.93 16.26 -7.99
N PHE A 374 -20.05 15.96 -7.33
CA PHE A 374 -21.34 16.59 -7.63
C PHE A 374 -21.29 18.11 -7.49
N PHE A 375 -20.64 18.60 -6.42
CA PHE A 375 -20.42 20.01 -6.17
C PHE A 375 -19.60 20.65 -7.31
N GLU A 376 -18.47 20.07 -7.68
CA GLU A 376 -17.59 20.59 -8.73
C GLU A 376 -18.27 20.60 -10.11
N ILE A 377 -19.05 19.57 -10.46
CA ILE A 377 -19.87 19.57 -11.70
C ILE A 377 -20.88 20.71 -11.67
N SER A 378 -21.55 20.91 -10.54
CA SER A 378 -22.56 21.97 -10.38
C SER A 378 -21.93 23.35 -10.55
N VAL A 379 -20.72 23.56 -10.02
CA VAL A 379 -19.96 24.81 -10.20
C VAL A 379 -19.49 24.98 -11.65
N LEU A 380 -19.02 23.92 -12.29
CA LEU A 380 -18.62 23.95 -13.70
C LEU A 380 -19.79 24.35 -14.61
N ALA A 381 -20.99 23.86 -14.31
CA ALA A 381 -22.24 24.16 -15.03
C ALA A 381 -22.95 25.46 -14.56
N GLU A 382 -22.40 26.17 -13.58
CA GLU A 382 -23.01 27.37 -12.96
C GLU A 382 -24.41 27.16 -12.36
N ASP A 383 -24.73 25.92 -11.98
CA ASP A 383 -25.94 25.58 -11.23
C ASP A 383 -25.69 25.80 -9.73
N TYR A 384 -25.66 27.08 -9.32
CA TYR A 384 -25.38 27.46 -7.93
C TYR A 384 -26.41 26.89 -6.94
N ALA A 385 -27.65 26.67 -7.38
CA ALA A 385 -28.68 26.06 -6.53
C ALA A 385 -28.29 24.63 -6.11
N LYS A 386 -27.78 23.82 -7.05
CA LYS A 386 -27.24 22.48 -6.74
C LYS A 386 -25.91 22.55 -5.99
N ALA A 387 -25.04 23.49 -6.34
CA ALA A 387 -23.76 23.66 -5.65
C ALA A 387 -23.94 23.97 -4.15
N ILE A 388 -24.91 24.83 -3.79
CA ILE A 388 -25.24 25.14 -2.38
C ILE A 388 -25.67 23.88 -1.63
N GLN A 389 -26.55 23.07 -2.22
CA GLN A 389 -27.02 21.83 -1.59
C GLN A 389 -25.86 20.87 -1.35
N ALA A 390 -24.97 20.74 -2.33
CA ALA A 390 -23.81 19.86 -2.21
C ALA A 390 -22.79 20.38 -1.18
N ALA A 391 -22.58 21.69 -1.12
CA ALA A 391 -21.75 22.33 -0.09
C ALA A 391 -22.29 22.06 1.32
N GLU A 392 -23.60 22.15 1.54
CA GLU A 392 -24.20 21.80 2.83
C GLU A 392 -24.00 20.32 3.18
N CYS A 393 -24.13 19.41 2.20
CA CYS A 393 -23.82 18.00 2.38
C CYS A 393 -22.34 17.78 2.74
N MET A 394 -21.40 18.44 2.03
CA MET A 394 -19.97 18.38 2.34
C MET A 394 -19.68 18.81 3.78
N PHE A 395 -20.31 19.89 4.25
CA PHE A 395 -20.20 20.34 5.64
C PHE A 395 -20.70 19.28 6.64
N LYS A 396 -21.88 18.70 6.39
CA LYS A 396 -22.48 17.68 7.27
C LYS A 396 -21.64 16.41 7.38
N LEU A 397 -20.89 16.05 6.33
CA LEU A 397 -20.02 14.87 6.32
C LEU A 397 -18.76 15.02 7.19
N LYS A 398 -18.40 16.24 7.62
CA LYS A 398 -17.23 16.53 8.47
C LYS A 398 -15.93 15.87 7.96
N PRO A 399 -15.54 16.10 6.69
CA PRO A 399 -14.35 15.50 6.11
C PRO A 399 -13.07 16.02 6.77
N PRO A 400 -11.95 15.30 6.65
CA PRO A 400 -10.64 15.82 7.00
C PRO A 400 -10.30 17.10 6.21
N ASN A 401 -9.58 18.06 6.81
CA ASN A 401 -9.27 19.36 6.18
C ASN A 401 -8.62 19.25 4.80
N TRP A 402 -7.80 18.22 4.57
CA TRP A 402 -7.10 18.05 3.30
C TRP A 402 -8.02 17.67 2.14
N TYR A 403 -9.17 17.03 2.41
CA TYR A 403 -10.22 16.77 1.41
C TYR A 403 -10.79 18.10 0.91
N LEU A 404 -11.24 18.95 1.84
CA LEU A 404 -11.78 20.28 1.53
C LEU A 404 -10.76 21.14 0.80
N LYS A 405 -9.50 21.16 1.25
CA LYS A 405 -8.42 21.93 0.62
C LYS A 405 -8.25 21.57 -0.86
N SER A 406 -8.40 20.30 -1.22
CA SER A 406 -8.30 19.86 -2.62
C SER A 406 -9.47 20.36 -3.47
N THR A 407 -10.71 20.19 -2.97
CA THR A 407 -11.92 20.61 -3.68
C THR A 407 -11.99 22.14 -3.82
N ILE A 408 -11.76 22.87 -2.74
CA ILE A 408 -11.76 24.34 -2.76
C ILE A 408 -10.63 24.88 -3.63
N GLY A 409 -9.45 24.24 -3.61
CA GLY A 409 -8.37 24.58 -4.53
C GLY A 409 -8.80 24.54 -6.00
N ASN A 410 -9.59 23.54 -6.43
CA ASN A 410 -10.15 23.50 -7.78
C ASN A 410 -11.13 24.65 -8.04
N ILE A 411 -12.05 24.90 -7.09
CA ILE A 411 -13.05 25.95 -7.26
C ILE A 411 -12.42 27.34 -7.30
N SER A 412 -11.41 27.61 -6.47
CA SER A 412 -10.67 28.87 -6.51
C SER A 412 -10.01 29.11 -7.87
N LEU A 413 -9.49 28.05 -8.52
CA LEU A 413 -8.97 28.15 -9.88
C LEU A 413 -10.07 28.47 -10.90
N ILE A 414 -11.21 27.77 -10.83
CA ILE A 414 -12.34 28.05 -11.71
C ILE A 414 -12.77 29.50 -11.56
N HIS A 415 -12.95 29.98 -10.33
CA HIS A 415 -13.37 31.35 -10.05
C HIS A 415 -12.35 32.39 -10.57
N ARG A 416 -11.04 32.16 -10.39
CA ARG A 416 -10.00 33.09 -10.87
C ARG A 416 -9.96 33.22 -12.39
N PHE A 417 -10.18 32.13 -13.12
CA PHE A 417 -10.03 32.09 -14.58
C PHE A 417 -11.34 32.30 -15.34
N ARG A 418 -12.48 32.13 -14.67
CA ARG A 418 -13.80 32.47 -15.21
C ARG A 418 -14.02 33.97 -15.08
N LYS A 419 -13.68 34.72 -16.13
CA LYS A 419 -13.93 36.16 -16.18
C LYS A 419 -15.42 36.44 -16.22
N LYS A 420 -15.93 37.18 -15.24
CA LYS A 420 -17.26 37.77 -15.28
C LYS A 420 -17.17 39.25 -15.68
N PRO A 421 -18.16 39.80 -16.39
CA PRO A 421 -18.24 41.24 -16.65
C PRO A 421 -18.17 42.03 -15.34
N GLU A 422 -17.57 43.23 -15.36
CA GLU A 422 -17.45 44.08 -14.16
C GLU A 422 -18.82 44.48 -13.58
N ASP A 423 -19.84 44.50 -14.43
CA ASP A 423 -21.24 44.80 -14.16
C ASP A 423 -22.10 43.54 -13.85
N HIS A 424 -21.48 42.38 -13.63
CA HIS A 424 -22.19 41.15 -13.30
C HIS A 424 -22.95 41.27 -11.96
N ILE A 425 -24.27 41.13 -12.03
CA ILE A 425 -25.13 41.13 -10.85
C ILE A 425 -25.22 39.70 -10.31
N TYR A 426 -24.62 39.49 -9.14
CA TYR A 426 -24.66 38.22 -8.43
C TYR A 426 -26.08 37.88 -7.98
N SER A 427 -26.60 36.73 -8.45
CA SER A 427 -27.85 36.19 -7.92
C SER A 427 -27.71 35.85 -6.43
N ILE A 428 -28.83 35.75 -5.73
CA ILE A 428 -28.81 35.36 -4.31
C ILE A 428 -28.23 33.96 -4.12
N GLU A 429 -28.49 33.03 -5.04
CA GLU A 429 -27.86 31.72 -5.07
C GLU A 429 -26.34 31.84 -5.21
N GLU A 430 -25.85 32.72 -6.09
CA GLU A 430 -24.41 32.94 -6.25
C GLU A 430 -23.77 33.55 -4.99
N GLN A 431 -24.46 34.46 -4.30
CA GLN A 431 -23.99 35.03 -3.03
C GLN A 431 -23.90 33.97 -1.92
N ILE A 432 -24.88 33.06 -1.83
CA ILE A 432 -24.86 31.93 -0.88
C ILE A 432 -23.74 30.95 -1.26
N PHE A 433 -23.53 30.71 -2.54
CA PHE A 433 -22.41 29.91 -3.02
C PHE A 433 -21.07 30.54 -2.61
N GLN A 434 -20.89 31.85 -2.81
CA GLN A 434 -19.68 32.55 -2.39
C GLN A 434 -19.47 32.44 -0.88
N PHE A 435 -20.54 32.54 -0.08
CA PHE A 435 -20.46 32.25 1.36
C PHE A 435 -19.90 30.85 1.64
N TRP A 436 -20.33 29.80 0.93
CA TRP A 436 -19.79 28.46 1.13
C TRP A 436 -18.31 28.36 0.77
N ILE A 437 -17.86 29.04 -0.28
CA ILE A 437 -16.45 29.10 -0.66
C ILE A 437 -15.64 29.78 0.44
N ASP A 438 -16.07 30.95 0.90
CA ASP A 438 -15.42 31.68 1.98
C ASP A 438 -15.40 30.86 3.28
N PHE A 439 -16.52 30.20 3.61
CA PHE A 439 -16.64 29.33 4.78
C PHE A 439 -15.63 28.18 4.74
N PHE A 440 -15.50 27.48 3.61
CA PHE A 440 -14.53 26.39 3.49
C PHE A 440 -13.09 26.86 3.36
N MET A 441 -12.84 28.02 2.73
CA MET A 441 -11.50 28.64 2.71
C MET A 441 -11.03 28.96 4.13
N VAL A 442 -11.87 29.60 4.94
CA VAL A 442 -11.57 29.89 6.35
C VAL A 442 -11.37 28.58 7.14
N ALA A 443 -12.24 27.58 6.94
CA ALA A 443 -12.12 26.30 7.63
C ALA A 443 -10.85 25.50 7.26
N THR A 444 -10.26 25.75 6.10
CA THR A 444 -9.05 25.06 5.62
C THR A 444 -7.79 25.88 5.76
N ASN A 445 -7.89 27.16 6.15
CA ASN A 445 -6.75 28.00 6.43
C ASN A 445 -6.13 27.63 7.78
N THR A 446 -4.82 27.50 7.82
CA THR A 446 -4.04 27.17 9.04
C THR A 446 -3.40 28.40 9.68
N GLU A 447 -3.48 29.55 9.01
CA GLU A 447 -2.96 30.83 9.51
C GLU A 447 -3.97 31.54 10.42
N GLU A 448 -3.50 32.50 11.22
CA GLU A 448 -4.36 33.29 12.10
C GLU A 448 -5.39 34.09 11.28
N ILE A 449 -6.65 34.01 11.67
CA ILE A 449 -7.74 34.73 11.02
C ILE A 449 -7.62 36.21 11.41
N THR A 450 -7.18 37.04 10.46
CA THR A 450 -7.10 38.49 10.61
C THR A 450 -8.31 39.23 10.04
N SER A 451 -9.27 38.50 9.45
CA SER A 451 -10.44 39.09 8.80
C SER A 451 -11.45 39.65 9.81
N VAL A 452 -11.87 40.89 9.59
CA VAL A 452 -12.93 41.58 10.35
C VAL A 452 -14.32 40.96 10.08
N ARG A 453 -14.46 40.26 8.96
CA ARG A 453 -15.69 39.58 8.52
C ARG A 453 -15.47 38.07 8.49
N MET A 454 -16.32 37.32 9.17
CA MET A 454 -16.23 35.86 9.29
C MET A 454 -17.51 35.17 8.80
N PRO A 455 -17.41 34.18 7.90
CA PRO A 455 -18.56 33.36 7.53
C PRO A 455 -18.92 32.38 8.67
N ILE A 456 -20.18 32.35 9.07
CA ILE A 456 -20.71 31.46 10.10
C ILE A 456 -21.98 30.76 9.62
N LEU A 457 -22.28 29.61 10.21
CA LEU A 457 -23.56 28.91 10.04
C LEU A 457 -24.37 28.98 11.33
N ILE A 458 -25.50 29.66 11.29
CA ILE A 458 -26.43 29.70 12.42
C ILE A 458 -27.38 28.50 12.31
N LEU A 459 -27.41 27.64 13.33
CA LEU A 459 -28.34 26.53 13.39
C LEU A 459 -29.67 27.01 13.98
N GLU A 460 -30.67 27.20 13.11
CA GLU A 460 -32.02 27.58 13.50
C GLU A 460 -32.74 26.46 14.27
N PRO A 461 -33.74 26.75 15.10
CA PRO A 461 -34.50 25.75 15.85
C PRO A 461 -35.12 24.65 14.98
N GLN A 462 -35.43 24.96 13.72
CA GLN A 462 -35.95 24.01 12.73
C GLN A 462 -34.88 23.07 12.15
N LYS A 463 -33.66 23.09 12.68
CA LYS A 463 -32.49 22.33 12.19
C LYS A 463 -32.05 22.71 10.78
N ILE A 464 -32.27 23.97 10.42
CA ILE A 464 -31.82 24.57 9.16
C ILE A 464 -30.55 25.36 9.44
N TYR A 465 -29.51 25.17 8.64
CA TYR A 465 -28.31 25.98 8.69
C TYR A 465 -28.52 27.27 7.89
N MET A 466 -28.36 28.42 8.52
CA MET A 466 -28.47 29.74 7.91
C MET A 466 -27.07 30.30 7.63
N PRO A 467 -26.67 30.43 6.34
CA PRO A 467 -25.50 31.17 5.92
C PRO A 467 -25.52 32.60 6.45
N SER A 468 -24.52 33.00 7.21
CA SER A 468 -24.47 34.33 7.81
C SER A 468 -23.05 34.86 7.91
N TYR A 469 -22.88 36.18 7.93
CA TYR A 469 -21.59 36.82 8.18
C TYR A 469 -21.63 37.55 9.53
N VAL A 470 -20.55 37.39 10.29
CA VAL A 470 -20.27 38.21 11.48
C VAL A 470 -19.25 39.26 11.11
N ASN A 471 -19.55 40.52 11.39
CA ASN A 471 -18.60 41.63 11.32
C ASN A 471 -18.30 42.10 12.74
N ILE A 472 -17.02 42.19 13.10
CA ILE A 472 -16.59 42.67 14.42
C ILE A 472 -16.08 44.11 14.27
N ASN A 473 -16.90 45.09 14.67
CA ASN A 473 -16.57 46.50 14.52
C ASN A 473 -15.80 46.99 15.75
N MET A 474 -14.48 46.91 15.71
CA MET A 474 -13.60 47.33 16.82
C MET A 474 -13.21 48.81 16.79
N ASP A 475 -13.23 49.42 15.59
CA ASP A 475 -12.75 50.79 15.34
C ASP A 475 -13.84 51.87 15.42
N ALA A 476 -15.08 51.46 15.72
CA ALA A 476 -16.20 52.39 15.92
C ALA A 476 -16.21 52.94 17.36
N ASP A 477 -16.77 54.14 17.55
CA ASP A 477 -16.93 54.79 18.87
C ASP A 477 -17.64 53.86 19.87
N GLU A 478 -18.64 53.10 19.39
CA GLU A 478 -19.25 52.00 20.11
C GLU A 478 -18.93 50.68 19.41
N LYS A 479 -18.18 49.81 20.10
CA LYS A 479 -17.84 48.48 19.59
C LYS A 479 -19.10 47.65 19.43
N SER A 480 -19.22 46.94 18.31
CA SER A 480 -20.41 46.14 18.00
C SER A 480 -20.08 44.86 17.24
N ILE A 481 -20.97 43.89 17.36
CA ILE A 481 -21.01 42.69 16.51
C ILE A 481 -22.24 42.81 15.62
N GLN A 482 -22.03 42.82 14.31
CA GLN A 482 -23.11 42.75 13.34
C GLN A 482 -23.21 41.34 12.76
N ILE A 483 -24.42 40.79 12.69
CA ILE A 483 -24.71 39.49 12.09
C ILE A 483 -25.69 39.68 10.94
N ILE A 484 -25.27 39.32 9.73
CA ILE A 484 -26.06 39.45 8.50
C ILE A 484 -26.34 38.07 7.93
N ASN A 485 -27.62 37.68 7.89
CA ASN A 485 -28.10 36.41 7.34
C ASN A 485 -28.30 36.52 5.83
N ILE A 486 -27.85 35.52 5.08
CA ILE A 486 -28.10 35.40 3.63
C ILE A 486 -29.26 34.43 3.41
N CYS A 487 -30.48 34.98 3.35
CA CYS A 487 -31.70 34.18 3.25
C CYS A 487 -32.32 34.22 1.85
N LEU A 488 -32.30 33.08 1.16
CA LEU A 488 -32.93 32.88 -0.15
C LEU A 488 -34.42 33.24 -0.14
N ALA A 489 -35.15 32.80 0.88
CA ALA A 489 -36.59 33.06 1.00
C ALA A 489 -36.88 34.54 1.25
N HIS A 490 -36.01 35.26 1.97
CA HIS A 490 -36.16 36.69 2.22
C HIS A 490 -35.98 37.50 0.92
N SER A 491 -34.95 37.18 0.13
CA SER A 491 -34.74 37.81 -1.19
C SER A 491 -35.89 37.57 -2.17
N LYS A 492 -36.67 36.51 -1.98
CA LYS A 492 -37.86 36.17 -2.78
C LYS A 492 -39.17 36.65 -2.14
N ASN A 493 -39.11 37.55 -1.15
CA ASN A 493 -40.25 38.07 -0.37
C ASN A 493 -41.12 37.02 0.34
N ALA A 494 -40.58 35.80 0.53
CA ALA A 494 -41.24 34.68 1.19
C ALA A 494 -40.88 34.54 2.68
N CYS A 495 -39.93 35.34 3.18
CA CYS A 495 -39.55 35.41 4.61
C CYS A 495 -39.65 36.85 5.12
N LYS A 496 -40.37 37.04 6.24
CA LYS A 496 -40.53 38.35 6.92
C LYS A 496 -39.69 38.48 8.21
N LYS A 497 -38.79 37.54 8.47
CA LYS A 497 -37.90 37.59 9.65
C LYS A 497 -36.88 38.72 9.50
N VAL A 498 -36.30 39.14 10.62
CA VAL A 498 -35.14 40.04 10.65
C VAL A 498 -33.88 39.25 10.24
N HIS A 499 -33.04 39.84 9.40
CA HIS A 499 -31.84 39.21 8.85
C HIS A 499 -30.57 40.04 9.05
N ASP A 500 -30.66 41.24 9.63
CA ASP A 500 -29.52 42.08 9.99
C ASP A 500 -29.68 42.44 11.47
N PHE A 501 -28.69 42.04 12.28
CA PHE A 501 -28.69 42.23 13.72
C PHE A 501 -27.42 42.96 14.11
N VAL A 502 -27.55 44.02 14.91
CA VAL A 502 -26.42 44.74 15.49
C VAL A 502 -26.52 44.62 17.00
N PHE A 503 -25.46 44.08 17.61
CA PHE A 503 -25.32 43.94 19.04
C PHE A 503 -24.19 44.85 19.50
N ASN A 504 -24.52 45.88 20.25
CA ASN A 504 -23.52 46.76 20.85
C ASN A 504 -22.83 46.05 22.02
N ALA A 505 -21.58 46.40 22.31
CA ALA A 505 -20.83 45.82 23.42
C ALA A 505 -21.52 46.00 24.79
N SER A 506 -22.40 46.99 24.92
CA SER A 506 -23.23 47.23 26.11
C SER A 506 -24.37 46.21 26.30
N GLN A 507 -24.69 45.43 25.25
CA GLN A 507 -25.83 44.50 25.18
C GLN A 507 -25.42 43.02 25.21
N ILE A 508 -24.12 42.73 25.12
CA ILE A 508 -23.50 41.40 25.10
C ILE A 508 -22.82 41.18 26.43
#